data_AF-A0A1U9LB95-F1
#
_entry.id   AF-A0A1U9LB95-F1
#
_cell.length_a   1.000
_cell.length_b   1.000
_cell.length_c   1.000
_cell.angle_alpha   90.00
_cell.angle_beta   90.00
_cell.angle_gamma   90.00
#
_symmetry.space_group_name_H-M   'P 1'
#
loop_
_entity.id
_entity.type
_entity.pdbx_description
1 polymer ?
#
loop_
_entity_poly.entity_id
_entity_poly.type
_entity_poly.pdbx_seq_one_letter_code
_entity_poly.pdbx_strand_id
1 'polypeptide(L)'
;MRVLPTWEGQAQVTRPDLGFGVVDATTKTALTVASVSVAGETQIEIILGAEPEDPVWVTYGDSNHNGSGNIYDSDPAVAPDVYEWVEGNGAPYSEQIPDLIGKPYALPNPMINYALLSVEG
;
A
#
# COMPACT_ATOMS: atom_id res chain seq x y z
N MET A 1 8.67 9.51 4.83
CA MET A 1 7.56 8.58 4.53
C MET A 1 6.90 8.07 5.80
N ARG A 2 5.69 7.50 5.71
CA ARG A 2 4.98 6.92 6.86
C ARG A 2 4.18 5.68 6.46
N VAL A 3 3.97 4.79 7.43
CA VAL A 3 3.04 3.66 7.32
C VAL A 3 1.68 4.13 7.82
N LEU A 4 0.65 4.03 6.98
CA LEU A 4 -0.74 4.29 7.36
C LEU A 4 -1.64 3.15 6.89
N PRO A 5 -2.73 2.85 7.61
CA PRO A 5 -3.76 1.97 7.09
C PRO A 5 -4.37 2.55 5.82
N THR A 6 -4.71 1.68 4.88
CA THR A 6 -5.51 2.04 3.70
C THR A 6 -6.95 1.58 3.89
N TRP A 7 -7.90 2.26 3.23
CA TRP A 7 -9.30 1.83 3.23
C TRP A 7 -9.51 0.75 2.18
N GLU A 8 -9.94 -0.43 2.61
CA GLU A 8 -10.47 -1.49 1.76
C GLU A 8 -11.99 -1.57 1.97
N GLY A 9 -12.71 -0.87 1.09
CA GLY A 9 -14.11 -0.57 1.33
C GLY A 9 -14.30 0.21 2.63
N GLN A 10 -15.08 -0.34 3.56
CA GLN A 10 -15.46 0.32 4.82
C GLN A 10 -14.53 -0.02 6.00
N ALA A 11 -13.41 -0.72 5.76
CA ALA A 11 -12.47 -1.13 6.79
C ALA A 11 -11.06 -0.61 6.52
N GLN A 12 -10.34 -0.30 7.59
CA GLN A 12 -8.92 0.03 7.51
C GLN A 12 -8.06 -1.23 7.60
N VAL A 13 -7.10 -1.35 6.69
CA VAL A 13 -6.18 -2.49 6.62
C VAL A 13 -4.74 -1.99 6.59
N THR A 14 -3.91 -2.56 7.47
CA THR A 14 -2.45 -2.50 7.36
C THR A 14 -1.95 -3.89 7.02
N ARG A 15 -1.34 -4.03 5.84
CA ARG A 15 -0.87 -5.32 5.34
C ARG A 15 0.49 -5.66 5.95
N PRO A 16 0.79 -6.94 6.28
CA PRO A 16 2.06 -7.31 6.87
C PRO A 16 3.29 -6.95 6.01
N ASP A 17 3.14 -7.02 4.69
CA ASP A 17 4.12 -6.64 3.68
C ASP A 17 4.00 -5.18 3.22
N LEU A 18 3.09 -4.40 3.82
CA LEU A 18 2.80 -3.01 3.48
C LEU A 18 2.43 -2.76 2.00
N GLY A 19 2.04 -3.80 1.24
CA GLY A 19 1.72 -3.73 -0.18
C GLY A 19 2.90 -4.05 -1.11
N PHE A 20 4.00 -4.58 -0.57
CA PHE A 20 5.13 -5.06 -1.35
C PHE A 20 4.97 -6.52 -1.77
N GLY A 21 5.30 -6.80 -3.03
CA GLY A 21 5.47 -8.16 -3.56
C GLY A 21 6.90 -8.37 -4.01
N VAL A 22 7.38 -9.61 -3.91
CA VAL A 22 8.70 -9.99 -4.44
C VAL A 22 8.56 -11.26 -5.27
N VAL A 23 9.07 -11.23 -6.49
CA VAL A 23 8.93 -12.32 -7.47
C VAL A 23 10.27 -12.59 -8.12
N ASP A 24 10.63 -13.86 -8.21
CA ASP A 24 11.79 -14.33 -8.94
C ASP A 24 11.74 -13.87 -10.41
N ALA A 25 12.80 -13.23 -10.90
CA ALA A 25 12.80 -12.67 -12.25
C ALA A 25 12.89 -13.74 -13.34
N THR A 26 13.40 -14.93 -13.04
CA THR A 26 13.56 -16.04 -13.98
C THR A 26 12.33 -16.95 -13.94
N THR A 27 12.03 -17.52 -12.77
CA THR A 27 10.99 -18.54 -12.59
C THR A 27 9.59 -17.94 -12.46
N LYS A 28 9.49 -16.64 -12.17
CA LYS A 28 8.23 -15.93 -11.87
C LYS A 28 7.53 -16.40 -10.59
N THR A 29 8.24 -17.14 -9.75
CA THR A 29 7.73 -17.61 -8.46
C THR A 29 7.69 -16.45 -7.47
N ALA A 30 6.60 -16.30 -6.71
CA ALA A 30 6.53 -15.34 -5.62
C ALA A 30 7.43 -15.80 -4.44
N LEU A 31 8.28 -14.91 -3.94
CA LEU A 31 9.07 -15.12 -2.75
C LEU A 31 8.30 -14.63 -1.52
N THR A 32 8.47 -15.32 -0.39
CA THR A 32 7.86 -14.89 0.87
C THR A 32 8.55 -13.63 1.39
N VAL A 33 7.78 -12.58 1.65
CA VAL A 33 8.22 -11.40 2.40
C VAL A 33 8.03 -11.68 3.89
N ALA A 34 9.12 -11.73 4.64
CA ALA A 34 9.11 -11.96 6.09
C ALA A 34 8.73 -10.70 6.88
N SER A 35 9.23 -9.54 6.46
CA SER A 35 8.84 -8.25 7.02
C SER A 35 9.16 -7.10 6.07
N VAL A 36 8.45 -5.99 6.27
CA VAL A 36 8.75 -4.70 5.64
C VAL A 36 8.75 -3.62 6.71
N SER A 37 9.73 -2.71 6.64
CA SER A 37 9.82 -1.58 7.54
C SER A 37 10.33 -0.30 6.85
N VAL A 38 9.97 0.85 7.41
CA VAL A 38 10.57 2.13 7.04
C VAL A 38 11.89 2.27 7.79
N ALA A 39 13.00 2.05 7.08
CA ALA A 39 14.35 2.09 7.65
C ALA A 39 14.95 3.51 7.69
N GLY A 40 14.39 4.44 6.93
CA GLY A 40 14.81 5.85 6.89
C GLY A 40 13.78 6.72 6.17
N GLU A 41 14.11 8.00 5.97
CA GLU A 41 13.17 8.96 5.37
C GLU A 41 12.73 8.57 3.95
N THR A 42 13.64 7.93 3.20
CA THR A 42 13.50 7.52 1.80
C THR A 42 13.84 6.04 1.58
N GLN A 43 13.85 5.24 2.64
CA GLN A 43 14.38 3.87 2.61
C GLN A 43 13.36 2.90 3.20
N ILE A 44 13.08 1.85 2.43
CA ILE A 44 12.31 0.69 2.87
C ILE A 44 13.27 -0.49 2.98
N GLU A 45 13.20 -1.20 4.10
CA GLU A 45 13.82 -2.51 4.26
C GLU A 45 12.77 -3.59 4.04
N ILE A 46 13.10 -4.57 3.19
CA ILE A 46 12.29 -5.75 2.91
C ILE A 46 13.15 -6.96 3.28
N ILE A 47 12.70 -7.77 4.22
CA ILE A 47 13.36 -9.02 4.59
C ILE A 47 12.58 -10.16 3.93
N LEU A 48 13.28 -11.02 3.20
CA LEU A 48 12.70 -12.20 2.57
C LEU A 48 12.79 -13.42 3.50
N GLY A 49 11.87 -14.36 3.33
CA GLY A 49 11.85 -15.62 4.08
C GLY A 49 13.00 -16.56 3.73
N ALA A 50 13.62 -16.39 2.56
CA ALA A 50 14.80 -17.10 2.09
C ALA A 50 15.61 -16.19 1.16
N GLU A 51 16.91 -16.48 1.05
CA GLU A 51 17.80 -15.81 0.11
C GLU A 51 17.40 -16.14 -1.35
N PRO A 52 17.28 -15.15 -2.24
CA PRO A 52 17.02 -15.41 -3.65
C PRO A 52 18.21 -16.10 -4.32
N GLU A 53 17.94 -17.04 -5.24
CA GLU A 53 18.99 -17.62 -6.08
C GLU A 53 19.22 -16.80 -7.37
N ASP A 54 18.16 -16.18 -7.86
CA ASP A 54 18.11 -15.34 -9.06
C ASP A 54 17.73 -13.90 -8.71
N PRO A 55 18.02 -12.91 -9.58
CA PRO A 55 17.48 -11.56 -9.41
C PRO A 55 15.96 -11.56 -9.22
N VAL A 56 15.44 -10.57 -8.50
CA VAL A 56 14.03 -10.47 -8.14
C VAL A 56 13.41 -9.16 -8.63
N TRP A 57 12.14 -9.22 -8.99
CA TRP A 57 11.29 -8.05 -9.10
C TRP A 57 10.69 -7.73 -7.73
N VAL A 58 10.94 -6.51 -7.25
CA VAL A 58 10.22 -5.92 -6.13
C VAL A 58 9.11 -5.04 -6.69
N THR A 59 7.86 -5.33 -6.32
CA THR A 59 6.68 -4.57 -6.72
C THR A 59 6.07 -3.85 -5.53
N TYR A 60 5.43 -2.72 -5.79
CA TYR A 60 4.57 -2.04 -4.82
C TYR A 60 3.21 -1.77 -5.46
N GLY A 61 2.12 -2.14 -4.77
CA GLY A 61 0.76 -2.02 -5.28
C GLY A 61 0.48 -2.98 -6.43
N ASP A 62 0.76 -4.26 -6.24
CA ASP A 62 0.46 -5.33 -7.20
C ASP A 62 -1.02 -5.76 -7.17
N SER A 63 -1.37 -6.76 -7.98
CA SER A 63 -2.74 -7.29 -8.04
C SER A 63 -3.18 -8.00 -6.76
N ASN A 64 -2.26 -8.53 -5.96
CA ASN A 64 -2.59 -9.18 -4.68
C ASN A 64 -3.02 -8.16 -3.62
N HIS A 65 -2.61 -6.90 -3.82
CA HIS A 65 -2.91 -5.78 -2.94
C HIS A 65 -3.90 -4.77 -3.56
N ASN A 66 -4.67 -5.20 -4.57
CA ASN A 66 -5.65 -4.37 -5.29
C ASN A 66 -5.05 -3.06 -5.83
N GLY A 67 -3.78 -3.08 -6.24
CA GLY A 67 -3.12 -1.89 -6.77
C GLY A 67 -2.76 -0.85 -5.70
N SER A 68 -2.68 -1.24 -4.41
CA SER A 68 -2.47 -0.32 -3.29
C SER A 68 -1.45 -0.83 -2.28
N GLY A 69 -1.02 0.02 -1.36
CA GLY A 69 -0.15 -0.34 -0.25
C GLY A 69 -0.34 0.59 0.95
N ASN A 70 0.54 0.46 1.94
CA ASN A 70 0.46 1.19 3.21
C ASN A 70 1.51 2.29 3.38
N ILE A 71 2.25 2.62 2.32
CA ILE A 71 3.26 3.67 2.32
C ILE A 71 2.70 4.97 1.74
N TYR A 72 2.82 6.05 2.52
CA TYR A 72 2.40 7.39 2.16
C TYR A 72 3.54 8.38 2.32
N ASP A 73 3.69 9.29 1.37
CA ASP A 73 4.83 10.22 1.30
C ASP A 73 4.45 11.70 1.49
N SER A 74 3.16 12.04 1.42
CA SER A 74 2.69 13.41 1.61
C SER A 74 2.56 13.83 3.07
N ASP A 75 2.50 15.15 3.26
CA ASP A 75 2.12 15.80 4.52
C ASP A 75 0.72 15.36 5.03
N PRO A 76 0.45 15.45 6.35
CA PRO A 76 -0.83 15.13 6.96
C PRO A 76 -1.90 16.21 6.68
N ALA A 77 -2.14 16.53 5.41
CA ALA A 77 -3.23 17.41 5.03
C ALA A 77 -4.59 16.80 5.41
N VAL A 78 -5.54 17.66 5.76
CA VAL A 78 -6.92 17.31 6.09
C VAL A 78 -7.84 18.10 5.17
N ALA A 79 -8.88 17.45 4.67
CA ALA A 79 -9.87 18.09 3.81
C ALA A 79 -10.56 19.26 4.55
N PRO A 80 -10.75 20.42 3.88
CA PRO A 80 -11.52 21.51 4.43
C PRO A 80 -13.03 21.18 4.50
N ASP A 81 -13.50 20.32 3.61
CA ASP A 81 -14.87 19.80 3.57
C ASP A 81 -15.00 18.50 4.38
N VAL A 82 -16.22 18.19 4.80
CA VAL A 82 -16.54 16.93 5.46
C VAL A 82 -16.71 15.80 4.44
N TYR A 83 -16.42 14.57 4.85
CA TYR A 83 -16.70 13.40 4.04
C TYR A 83 -18.22 13.18 3.94
N GLU A 84 -18.73 13.04 2.73
CA GLU A 84 -20.14 12.79 2.46
C GLU A 84 -20.30 11.55 1.58
N TRP A 85 -21.30 10.73 1.90
CA TRP A 85 -21.75 9.64 1.04
C TRP A 85 -23.27 9.71 0.97
N VAL A 86 -23.81 9.73 -0.25
CA VAL A 86 -25.26 9.86 -0.50
C VAL A 86 -25.71 8.72 -1.39
N GLU A 87 -26.68 7.95 -0.92
CA GLU A 87 -27.22 6.82 -1.68
C GLU A 87 -27.77 7.28 -3.05
N GLY A 88 -27.39 6.57 -4.11
CA GLY A 88 -27.85 6.86 -5.47
C GLY A 88 -27.09 7.97 -6.21
N ASN A 89 -26.04 8.56 -5.62
CA ASN A 89 -25.22 9.58 -6.30
C ASN A 89 -24.12 9.00 -7.22
N GLY A 90 -24.00 7.66 -7.28
CA GLY A 90 -22.99 6.95 -8.07
C GLY A 90 -21.78 6.45 -7.27
N ALA A 91 -21.59 6.90 -6.03
CA ALA A 91 -20.58 6.32 -5.14
C ALA A 91 -20.99 4.89 -4.73
N PRO A 92 -20.07 3.90 -4.78
CA PRO A 92 -20.37 2.55 -4.35
C PRO A 92 -20.63 2.51 -2.84
N TYR A 93 -21.46 1.58 -2.38
CA TYR A 93 -21.76 1.40 -0.94
C TYR A 93 -20.50 1.11 -0.10
N SER A 94 -19.49 0.48 -0.70
CA SER A 94 -18.19 0.25 -0.07
C SER A 94 -17.47 1.53 0.36
N GLU A 95 -17.85 2.69 -0.18
CA GLU A 95 -17.33 4.00 0.22
C GLU A 95 -18.20 4.68 1.27
N GLN A 96 -19.30 4.07 1.74
CA GLN A 96 -20.05 4.61 2.87
C GLN A 96 -19.28 4.37 4.18
N ILE A 97 -18.22 5.14 4.44
CA ILE A 97 -17.35 4.92 5.60
C ILE A 97 -17.93 5.63 6.84
N PRO A 98 -18.58 4.93 7.79
CA PRO A 98 -19.34 5.58 8.87
C PRO A 98 -18.44 6.42 9.79
N ASP A 99 -17.17 6.01 9.92
CA ASP A 99 -16.18 6.72 10.73
C ASP A 99 -15.81 8.10 10.17
N LEU A 100 -16.02 8.33 8.87
CA LEU A 100 -15.69 9.60 8.19
C LEU A 100 -16.91 10.49 7.94
N ILE A 101 -18.12 9.92 7.78
CA ILE A 101 -19.32 10.70 7.41
C ILE A 101 -19.52 11.91 8.35
N GLY A 102 -19.64 13.09 7.74
CA GLY A 102 -19.83 14.36 8.45
C GLY A 102 -18.60 14.89 9.19
N LYS A 103 -17.41 14.34 8.92
CA LYS A 103 -16.14 14.75 9.54
C LYS A 103 -15.10 15.15 8.50
N PRO A 104 -14.18 16.07 8.82
CA PRO A 104 -12.95 16.24 8.05
C PRO A 104 -12.18 14.92 7.98
N TYR A 105 -11.54 14.66 6.84
CA TYR A 105 -10.82 13.40 6.60
C TYR A 105 -9.39 13.69 6.11
N ALA A 106 -8.47 12.77 6.41
CA ALA A 106 -7.08 12.90 6.00
C ALA A 106 -6.95 12.74 4.48
N LEU A 107 -6.03 13.51 3.88
CA LEU A 107 -5.68 13.46 2.46
C LEU A 107 -4.24 12.98 2.24
N PRO A 108 -3.84 11.80 2.77
CA PRO A 108 -2.50 11.30 2.54
C PRO A 108 -2.39 10.76 1.10
N ASN A 109 -1.32 11.12 0.39
CA ASN A 109 -1.04 10.59 -0.94
C ASN A 109 -0.28 9.27 -0.82
N PRO A 110 -0.81 8.15 -1.37
CA PRO A 110 -0.08 6.90 -1.38
C PRO A 110 1.12 6.99 -2.32
N MET A 111 2.17 6.24 -2.01
CA MET A 111 3.29 6.02 -2.92
C MET A 111 2.78 5.42 -4.24
N ILE A 112 3.38 5.84 -5.37
CA ILE A 112 3.00 5.33 -6.68
C ILE A 112 3.37 3.85 -6.83
N ASN A 113 2.59 3.10 -7.59
CA ASN A 113 2.89 1.71 -7.92
C ASN A 113 4.11 1.65 -8.83
N TYR A 114 5.00 0.69 -8.56
CA TYR A 114 6.21 0.47 -9.35
C TYR A 114 6.65 -0.99 -9.33
N ALA A 115 7.58 -1.31 -10.22
CA ALA A 115 8.36 -2.53 -10.18
C ALA A 115 9.84 -2.19 -10.39
N LEU A 116 10.71 -2.73 -9.55
CA LEU A 116 12.17 -2.59 -9.63
C LEU A 116 12.79 -3.98 -9.77
N LEU A 117 13.71 -4.14 -10.70
CA LEU A 117 14.52 -5.36 -10.84
C LEU A 117 15.79 -5.20 -10.02
N SER A 118 16.09 -6.18 -9.15
CA SER A 118 17.37 -6.23 -8.47
C SER A 118 18.50 -6.53 -9.48
N VAL A 119 19.71 -6.06 -9.15
CA VAL A 119 20.88 -6.31 -10.01
C VAL A 119 21.38 -7.75 -9.84
N GLU A 120 21.21 -8.30 -8.65
CA GLU A 120 21.65 -9.64 -8.22
C GLU A 120 20.55 -10.27 -7.34
N GLY A 121 20.65 -11.60 -7.15
CA GLY A 121 19.84 -12.37 -6.19
C GLY A 121 20.35 -12.18 -4.77
#